data_AF-A0AAV3BNL4-F1
#
_entry.id   AF-A0AAV3BNL4-F1
#
_cell.length_a   1.000
_cell.length_b   1.000
_cell.length_c   1.000
_cell.angle_alpha   90.00
_cell.angle_beta   90.00
_cell.angle_gamma   90.00
#
_symmetry.space_group_name_H-M   'P 1'
#
loop_
_entity.id
_entity.type
_entity.pdbx_description
1 polymer ?
#
loop_
_entity_poly.entity_id
_entity_poly.type
_entity_poly.pdbx_seq_one_letter_code
_entity_poly.pdbx_strand_id
1 'polypeptide(L)'
;MDFKNLYLKNLHERDIHPFLVRYLAKKLNVYSKTIYHESSTKGNKGKNEWLHPDVVGFNLPVENWSEKVLELCGNFSINRATVYSFELKKTITLESLREQFFQAVSNSSWANEGYLVGVDIDVKNLELIQEINRLSSAFGIGVIKLNLNNCEESEILFPAKRKSELEGETMNKLFTINSDFKDFVQAVLDSIKINHPVADKFDTVLPKTALKATLETAMSSINNSYDDIDNSNNNKIENTYLGLDGIFTGQSPIELCIGNSKFQVNNWKDLYIQACNYLIDLDSNLFISATKKVKGKKRIYFSKNRSDVFKAQLLEKVNLYAEVNFSANAIIRTIRHLLKEYQIDESNILIGIEN
;
A
#
# COMPACT_ATOMS: atom_id res chain seq x y z
N MET A 1 15.05 -5.77 0.24
CA MET A 1 13.69 -6.22 0.59
C MET A 1 13.05 -5.08 1.36
N ASP A 2 12.08 -4.39 0.76
CA ASP A 2 11.45 -3.19 1.30
C ASP A 2 10.48 -3.59 2.43
N PHE A 3 10.72 -3.10 3.66
CA PHE A 3 9.94 -3.51 4.86
C PHE A 3 8.54 -2.90 4.93
N LYS A 4 8.24 -1.95 4.04
CA LYS A 4 7.01 -1.16 4.05
C LYS A 4 5.73 -1.99 3.87
N ASN A 5 5.87 -3.24 3.42
CA ASN A 5 4.77 -4.11 3.01
C ASN A 5 4.93 -5.58 3.41
N LEU A 6 5.66 -5.89 4.50
CA LEU A 6 5.86 -7.29 4.91
C LEU A 6 4.53 -8.04 5.12
N TYR A 7 3.50 -7.33 5.61
CA TYR A 7 2.14 -7.83 5.76
C TYR A 7 1.48 -8.27 4.43
N LEU A 8 1.90 -7.74 3.28
CA LEU A 8 1.42 -8.20 1.97
C LEU A 8 1.82 -9.64 1.65
N LYS A 9 2.91 -10.15 2.24
CA LYS A 9 3.31 -11.55 2.03
C LYS A 9 2.25 -12.51 2.60
N ASN A 10 1.68 -12.16 3.76
CA ASN A 10 0.75 -13.01 4.49
C ASN A 10 -0.72 -12.76 4.12
N LEU A 11 -1.04 -11.62 3.50
CA LEU A 11 -2.37 -11.42 2.91
C LEU A 11 -2.52 -12.28 1.66
N HIS A 12 -3.62 -12.99 1.48
CA HIS A 12 -3.95 -13.52 0.16
C HIS A 12 -4.34 -12.35 -0.78
N GLU A 13 -4.16 -12.47 -2.09
CA GLU A 13 -4.53 -11.40 -3.04
C GLU A 13 -6.02 -11.01 -2.90
N ARG A 14 -6.87 -12.00 -2.63
CA ARG A 14 -8.30 -11.83 -2.32
C ARG A 14 -8.59 -10.97 -1.11
N ASP A 15 -7.74 -11.00 -0.09
CA ASP A 15 -7.94 -10.19 1.11
C ASP A 15 -7.81 -8.69 0.79
N ILE A 16 -7.25 -8.36 -0.38
CA ILE A 16 -7.08 -7.00 -0.87
C ILE A 16 -8.33 -6.50 -1.60
N HIS A 17 -9.17 -7.40 -2.13
CA HIS A 17 -10.35 -7.00 -2.92
C HIS A 17 -11.29 -6.06 -2.16
N PRO A 18 -11.61 -6.29 -0.86
CA PRO A 18 -12.46 -5.37 -0.10
C PRO A 18 -11.91 -3.94 0.01
N PHE A 19 -10.58 -3.77 -0.02
CA PHE A 19 -9.94 -2.45 -0.02
C PHE A 19 -10.14 -1.74 -1.36
N LEU A 20 -10.01 -2.47 -2.48
CA LEU A 20 -10.32 -1.96 -3.81
C LEU A 20 -11.81 -1.61 -3.93
N VAL A 21 -12.71 -2.51 -3.54
CA VAL A 21 -14.17 -2.28 -3.55
C VAL A 21 -14.53 -1.00 -2.78
N ARG A 22 -13.92 -0.79 -1.61
CA ARG A 22 -14.14 0.45 -0.84
C ARG A 22 -13.67 1.70 -1.58
N TYR A 23 -12.47 1.68 -2.15
CA TYR A 23 -11.95 2.80 -2.93
C TYR A 23 -12.87 3.13 -4.11
N LEU A 24 -13.25 2.11 -4.89
CA LEU A 24 -14.12 2.24 -6.06
C LEU A 24 -15.48 2.85 -5.69
N ALA A 25 -16.12 2.36 -4.64
CA ALA A 25 -17.40 2.88 -4.19
C ALA A 25 -17.30 4.32 -3.64
N LYS A 26 -16.28 4.60 -2.81
CA LYS A 26 -16.18 5.89 -2.10
C LYS A 26 -15.57 7.02 -2.91
N LYS A 27 -14.76 6.72 -3.93
CA LYS A 27 -14.08 7.73 -4.75
C LYS A 27 -14.55 7.80 -6.19
N LEU A 28 -14.93 6.67 -6.78
CA LEU A 28 -15.29 6.61 -8.20
C LEU A 28 -16.79 6.40 -8.43
N ASN A 29 -17.58 6.21 -7.36
CA ASN A 29 -19.00 5.83 -7.44
C ASN A 29 -19.21 4.58 -8.30
N VAL A 30 -18.31 3.61 -8.15
CA VAL A 30 -18.32 2.33 -8.87
C VAL A 30 -18.80 1.23 -7.93
N TYR A 31 -19.84 0.53 -8.33
CA TYR A 31 -20.36 -0.68 -7.70
C TYR A 31 -19.63 -1.88 -8.27
N SER A 32 -19.01 -2.69 -7.41
CA SER A 32 -18.04 -3.69 -7.84
C SER A 32 -18.43 -5.10 -7.42
N LYS A 33 -17.99 -6.09 -8.18
CA LYS A 33 -18.14 -7.51 -7.85
C LYS A 33 -16.81 -8.22 -8.05
N THR A 34 -16.38 -8.99 -7.07
CA THR A 34 -15.24 -9.90 -7.18
C THR A 34 -15.59 -11.06 -8.10
N ILE A 35 -14.68 -11.42 -8.99
CA ILE A 35 -14.83 -12.56 -9.89
C ILE A 35 -13.87 -13.66 -9.44
N TYR A 36 -14.42 -14.76 -8.93
CA TYR A 36 -13.61 -15.85 -8.41
C TYR A 36 -13.34 -16.88 -9.52
N HIS A 37 -12.08 -17.23 -9.75
CA HIS A 37 -11.72 -18.22 -10.77
C HIS A 37 -12.38 -19.59 -10.51
N GLU A 38 -12.51 -20.00 -9.26
CA GLU A 38 -13.15 -21.26 -8.84
C GLU A 38 -14.65 -21.33 -9.12
N SER A 39 -15.31 -20.18 -9.29
CA SER A 39 -16.69 -20.09 -9.74
C SER A 39 -16.84 -20.42 -11.24
N SER A 40 -15.73 -20.77 -11.90
CA SER A 40 -15.73 -21.16 -13.30
C SER A 40 -15.94 -22.67 -13.48
N THR A 41 -16.63 -23.05 -14.54
CA THR A 41 -16.75 -24.45 -14.92
C THR A 41 -15.36 -25.06 -15.20
N LYS A 42 -15.10 -26.27 -14.70
CA LYS A 42 -13.80 -26.95 -14.86
C LYS A 42 -13.52 -27.21 -16.36
N GLY A 43 -12.63 -26.40 -16.94
CA GLY A 43 -12.06 -26.62 -18.26
C GLY A 43 -10.78 -27.44 -18.20
N ASN A 44 -10.31 -27.92 -19.36
CA ASN A 44 -8.98 -28.52 -19.49
C ASN A 44 -7.89 -27.50 -19.09
N LYS A 45 -6.88 -27.94 -18.33
CA LYS A 45 -5.72 -27.10 -17.94
C LYS A 45 -5.17 -26.33 -19.15
N GLY A 46 -4.98 -25.02 -19.00
CA GLY A 46 -4.44 -24.11 -20.03
C GLY A 46 -5.48 -23.36 -20.89
N LYS A 47 -6.77 -23.76 -20.94
CA LYS A 47 -7.77 -23.06 -21.78
C LYS A 47 -8.35 -21.78 -21.16
N ASN A 48 -8.26 -21.63 -19.84
CA ASN A 48 -8.84 -20.50 -19.08
C ASN A 48 -7.75 -19.66 -18.39
N GLU A 49 -6.48 -19.87 -18.73
CA GLU A 49 -5.39 -19.03 -18.26
C GLU A 49 -5.54 -17.64 -18.93
N TRP A 50 -5.61 -16.59 -18.12
CA TRP A 50 -5.80 -15.19 -18.53
C TRP A 50 -7.13 -14.88 -19.23
N LEU A 51 -8.23 -15.32 -18.59
CA LEU A 51 -9.59 -14.92 -19.00
C LEU A 51 -10.39 -14.24 -17.89
N HIS A 52 -9.86 -14.14 -16.67
CA HIS A 52 -10.60 -13.71 -15.50
C HIS A 52 -9.99 -12.44 -14.91
N PRO A 53 -10.69 -11.30 -14.93
CA PRO A 53 -10.31 -10.19 -14.06
C PRO A 53 -10.58 -10.56 -12.59
N ASP A 54 -9.93 -9.87 -11.65
CA ASP A 54 -10.14 -10.11 -10.22
C ASP A 54 -11.42 -9.42 -9.71
N VAL A 55 -11.66 -8.19 -10.19
CA VAL A 55 -12.83 -7.38 -9.83
C VAL A 55 -13.38 -6.70 -11.07
N VAL A 56 -14.70 -6.69 -11.20
CA VAL A 56 -15.42 -5.91 -12.22
C VAL A 56 -16.26 -4.83 -11.56
N GLY A 57 -16.52 -3.74 -12.28
CA GLY A 57 -17.21 -2.57 -11.74
C GLY A 57 -18.22 -1.96 -12.69
N PHE A 58 -19.18 -1.25 -12.13
CA PHE A 58 -20.26 -0.57 -12.84
C PHE A 58 -20.51 0.80 -12.23
N ASN A 59 -20.65 1.82 -13.08
CA ASN A 59 -21.12 3.14 -12.69
C ASN A 59 -22.32 3.51 -13.57
N LEU A 60 -23.35 4.10 -12.95
CA LEU A 60 -24.51 4.69 -13.59
C LEU A 60 -24.47 6.22 -13.43
N PRO A 61 -23.86 6.98 -14.36
CA PRO A 61 -23.69 8.44 -14.20
C PRO A 61 -25.01 9.22 -14.20
N VAL A 62 -26.07 8.60 -14.71
CA VAL A 62 -27.39 9.22 -14.97
C VAL A 62 -28.46 8.79 -13.96
N GLU A 63 -28.05 8.30 -12.79
CA GLU A 63 -28.95 7.78 -11.73
C GLU A 63 -30.09 8.74 -11.36
N ASN A 64 -29.85 10.06 -11.42
CA ASN A 64 -30.85 11.08 -11.05
C ASN A 64 -31.51 11.78 -12.25
N TRP A 65 -31.39 11.23 -13.46
CA TRP A 65 -31.95 11.85 -14.67
C TRP A 65 -33.43 11.49 -14.84
N SER A 66 -34.22 12.43 -15.36
CA SER A 66 -35.64 12.19 -15.63
C SER A 66 -35.83 11.14 -16.73
N GLU A 67 -36.89 10.34 -16.63
CA GLU A 67 -37.22 9.27 -17.58
C GLU A 67 -37.26 9.74 -19.05
N LYS A 68 -37.85 10.91 -19.32
CA LYS A 68 -37.90 11.49 -20.68
C LYS A 68 -36.51 11.81 -21.28
N VAL A 69 -35.57 12.21 -20.43
CA VAL A 69 -34.19 12.48 -20.88
C VAL A 69 -33.46 11.17 -21.14
N LEU A 70 -33.69 10.13 -20.33
CA LEU A 70 -33.14 8.80 -20.58
C LEU A 70 -33.70 8.17 -21.87
N GLU A 71 -34.99 8.37 -22.15
CA GLU A 71 -35.64 7.97 -23.40
C GLU A 71 -34.97 8.67 -24.59
N LEU A 72 -34.77 9.99 -24.50
CA LEU A 72 -34.05 10.75 -25.51
C LEU A 72 -32.61 10.24 -25.70
N CYS A 73 -31.87 9.99 -24.63
CA CYS A 73 -30.52 9.42 -24.67
C CYS A 73 -30.48 8.05 -25.36
N GLY A 74 -31.49 7.20 -25.11
CA GLY A 74 -31.65 5.91 -25.78
C GLY A 74 -31.78 6.06 -27.30
N ASN A 75 -32.51 7.07 -27.76
CA ASN A 75 -32.66 7.37 -29.19
C ASN A 75 -31.35 7.81 -29.87
N PHE A 76 -30.37 8.31 -29.10
CA PHE A 76 -29.05 8.71 -29.57
C PHE A 76 -27.95 7.70 -29.25
N SER A 77 -28.29 6.49 -28.78
CA SER A 77 -27.33 5.46 -28.39
C SER A 77 -26.29 5.94 -27.36
N ILE A 78 -26.70 6.84 -26.47
CA ILE A 78 -25.82 7.32 -25.40
C ILE A 78 -25.68 6.20 -24.37
N ASN A 79 -24.43 5.80 -24.10
CA ASN A 79 -24.12 4.81 -23.07
C ASN A 79 -24.56 5.30 -21.69
N ARG A 80 -25.56 4.63 -21.13
CA ARG A 80 -26.13 4.97 -19.81
C ARG A 80 -25.28 4.46 -18.65
N ALA A 81 -24.33 3.57 -18.93
CA ALA A 81 -23.49 2.91 -17.95
C ALA A 81 -22.03 2.90 -18.41
N THR A 82 -21.12 2.89 -17.44
CA THR A 82 -19.69 2.61 -17.67
C THR A 82 -19.31 1.35 -16.90
N VAL A 83 -18.70 0.40 -17.59
CA VAL A 83 -18.22 -0.86 -17.04
C VAL A 83 -16.69 -0.84 -16.92
N TYR A 84 -16.20 -1.37 -15.82
CA TYR A 84 -14.81 -1.38 -15.43
C TYR A 84 -14.32 -2.81 -15.20
N SER A 85 -13.03 -3.03 -15.40
CA SER A 85 -12.37 -4.30 -15.09
C SER A 85 -11.02 -4.03 -14.45
N PHE A 86 -10.71 -4.76 -13.38
CA PHE A 86 -9.54 -4.55 -12.55
C PHE A 86 -8.77 -5.86 -12.38
N GLU A 87 -7.48 -5.83 -12.71
CA GLU A 87 -6.51 -6.87 -12.42
C GLU A 87 -5.67 -6.41 -11.22
N LEU A 88 -5.69 -7.15 -10.12
CA LEU A 88 -5.02 -6.77 -8.87
C LEU A 88 -3.69 -7.51 -8.73
N LYS A 89 -2.68 -6.81 -8.25
CA LYS A 89 -1.38 -7.37 -7.88
C LYS A 89 -0.89 -6.74 -6.59
N LYS A 90 -0.26 -7.55 -5.73
CA LYS A 90 0.34 -7.07 -4.49
C LYS A 90 1.47 -6.07 -4.75
N THR A 91 2.41 -6.43 -5.61
CA THR A 91 3.61 -5.65 -5.89
C THR A 91 3.86 -5.63 -7.39
N ILE A 92 4.20 -4.45 -7.90
CA ILE A 92 4.59 -4.22 -9.31
C ILE A 92 6.01 -3.66 -9.31
N THR A 93 6.96 -4.45 -9.83
CA THR A 93 8.36 -4.06 -10.02
C THR A 93 8.69 -4.00 -11.51
N LEU A 94 9.88 -3.51 -11.87
CA LEU A 94 10.34 -3.54 -13.27
C LEU A 94 10.38 -4.96 -13.84
N GLU A 95 10.71 -5.94 -13.00
CA GLU A 95 10.84 -7.36 -13.38
C GLU A 95 9.47 -7.99 -13.65
N SER A 96 8.46 -7.66 -12.83
CA SER A 96 7.12 -8.24 -12.93
C SER A 96 6.17 -7.45 -13.84
N LEU A 97 6.47 -6.17 -14.08
CA LEU A 97 5.55 -5.22 -14.73
C LEU A 97 5.00 -5.74 -16.05
N ARG A 98 5.86 -6.20 -16.96
CA ARG A 98 5.39 -6.58 -18.31
C ARG A 98 4.40 -7.73 -18.26
N GLU A 99 4.72 -8.77 -17.50
CA GLU A 99 3.85 -9.94 -17.35
C GLU A 99 2.51 -9.54 -16.74
N GLN A 100 2.54 -8.83 -15.61
CA GLN A 100 1.34 -8.38 -14.90
C GLN A 100 0.49 -7.42 -15.74
N PHE A 101 1.14 -6.55 -16.50
CA PHE A 101 0.45 -5.60 -17.38
C PHE A 101 -0.22 -6.32 -18.55
N PHE A 102 0.43 -7.31 -19.17
CA PHE A 102 -0.19 -8.08 -20.25
C PHE A 102 -1.30 -9.02 -19.75
N GLN A 103 -1.23 -9.50 -18.50
CA GLN A 103 -2.38 -10.14 -17.84
C GLN A 103 -3.56 -9.17 -17.75
N ALA A 104 -3.34 -7.94 -17.27
CA ALA A 104 -4.38 -6.92 -17.22
C ALA A 104 -4.94 -6.58 -18.62
N VAL A 105 -4.09 -6.51 -19.64
CA VAL A 105 -4.53 -6.33 -21.04
C VAL A 105 -5.45 -7.48 -21.46
N SER A 106 -5.05 -8.74 -21.22
CA SER A 106 -5.87 -9.92 -21.58
C SER A 106 -7.20 -9.94 -20.83
N ASN A 107 -7.17 -9.72 -19.52
CA ASN A 107 -8.31 -9.90 -18.63
C ASN A 107 -9.28 -8.72 -18.59
N SER A 108 -8.81 -7.51 -18.90
CA SER A 108 -9.56 -6.27 -18.64
C SER A 108 -9.77 -5.35 -19.84
N SER A 109 -9.21 -5.65 -21.02
CA SER A 109 -9.39 -4.82 -22.21
C SER A 109 -10.82 -4.82 -22.77
N TRP A 110 -11.68 -5.74 -22.35
CA TRP A 110 -13.06 -5.84 -22.84
C TRP A 110 -13.98 -4.73 -22.28
N ALA A 111 -13.62 -4.14 -21.14
CA ALA A 111 -14.41 -3.13 -20.45
C ALA A 111 -14.26 -1.72 -21.07
N ASN A 112 -15.11 -0.76 -20.66
CA ASN A 112 -14.92 0.64 -21.04
C ASN A 112 -13.59 1.16 -20.51
N GLU A 113 -13.23 0.78 -19.28
CA GLU A 113 -11.94 1.09 -18.67
C GLU A 113 -11.37 -0.15 -17.96
N GLY A 114 -10.18 -0.57 -18.38
CA GLY A 114 -9.40 -1.62 -17.73
C GLY A 114 -8.26 -1.04 -16.91
N TYR A 115 -8.02 -1.59 -15.71
CA TYR A 115 -6.99 -1.12 -14.81
C TYR A 115 -6.11 -2.27 -14.28
N LEU A 116 -4.80 -2.03 -14.23
CA LEU A 116 -3.88 -2.78 -13.38
C LEU A 116 -3.81 -2.07 -12.01
N VAL A 117 -4.09 -2.79 -10.94
CA VAL A 117 -4.10 -2.27 -9.57
C VAL A 117 -2.92 -2.86 -8.81
N GLY A 118 -2.02 -2.01 -8.30
CA GLY A 118 -0.90 -2.42 -7.47
C GLY A 118 -0.99 -1.82 -6.08
N VAL A 119 -0.72 -2.60 -5.02
CA VAL A 119 -0.59 -2.04 -3.67
C VAL A 119 0.79 -1.41 -3.49
N ASP A 120 1.82 -2.17 -3.82
CA ASP A 120 3.21 -1.76 -3.72
C ASP A 120 3.78 -1.43 -5.10
N ILE A 121 3.91 -0.12 -5.37
CA ILE A 121 4.51 0.42 -6.58
C ILE A 121 5.49 1.51 -6.14
N ASP A 122 6.77 1.35 -6.49
CA ASP A 122 7.78 2.36 -6.22
C ASP A 122 7.66 3.54 -7.21
N VAL A 123 6.82 4.50 -6.84
CA VAL A 123 6.59 5.71 -7.64
C VAL A 123 7.81 6.63 -7.75
N LYS A 124 8.86 6.41 -6.94
CA LYS A 124 10.11 7.17 -7.03
C LYS A 124 11.07 6.57 -8.04
N ASN A 125 10.87 5.31 -8.42
CA ASN A 125 11.64 4.68 -9.49
C ASN A 125 11.17 5.21 -10.85
N LEU A 126 11.97 6.13 -11.42
CA LEU A 126 11.65 6.78 -12.69
C LEU A 126 11.57 5.81 -13.87
N GLU A 127 12.40 4.76 -13.90
CA GLU A 127 12.38 3.76 -14.97
C GLU A 127 11.09 2.95 -14.93
N LEU A 128 10.65 2.53 -13.74
CA LEU A 128 9.38 1.83 -13.53
C LEU A 128 8.20 2.70 -14.02
N ILE A 129 8.14 3.95 -13.57
CA ILE A 129 7.05 4.86 -13.91
C ILE A 129 7.04 5.20 -15.41
N GLN A 130 8.21 5.36 -16.04
CA GLN A 130 8.31 5.59 -17.48
C GLN A 130 7.82 4.37 -18.28
N GLU A 131 8.19 3.15 -17.88
CA GLU A 131 7.72 1.93 -18.56
C GLU A 131 6.21 1.70 -18.36
N ILE A 132 5.68 1.97 -17.16
CA ILE A 132 4.23 1.94 -16.91
C ILE A 132 3.52 2.94 -17.83
N ASN A 133 4.00 4.18 -17.92
CA ASN A 133 3.41 5.20 -18.79
C ASN A 133 3.41 4.77 -20.26
N ARG A 134 4.54 4.20 -20.73
CA ARG A 134 4.68 3.71 -22.10
C ARG A 134 3.68 2.60 -22.41
N LEU A 135 3.53 1.62 -21.51
CA LEU A 135 2.58 0.50 -21.66
C LEU A 135 1.13 1.00 -21.58
N SER A 136 0.80 1.85 -20.60
CA SER A 136 -0.53 2.44 -20.43
C SER A 136 -0.96 3.24 -21.67
N SER A 137 -0.06 4.07 -22.20
CA SER A 137 -0.31 4.85 -23.42
C SER A 137 -0.50 3.97 -24.66
N ALA A 138 0.23 2.85 -24.76
CA ALA A 138 0.17 1.95 -25.91
C ALA A 138 -1.09 1.07 -25.92
N PHE A 139 -1.49 0.54 -24.76
CA PHE A 139 -2.54 -0.48 -24.65
C PHE A 139 -3.84 0.02 -24.02
N GLY A 140 -3.84 1.23 -23.43
CA GLY A 140 -5.03 1.86 -22.87
C GLY A 140 -5.46 1.34 -21.49
N ILE A 141 -4.67 0.49 -20.85
CA ILE A 141 -4.89 0.04 -19.47
C ILE A 141 -4.37 1.12 -18.50
N GLY A 142 -5.24 1.56 -17.59
CA GLY A 142 -4.86 2.48 -16.52
C GLY A 142 -4.12 1.78 -15.40
N VAL A 143 -3.50 2.53 -14.50
CA VAL A 143 -2.82 1.99 -13.31
C VAL A 143 -3.27 2.71 -12.05
N ILE A 144 -3.66 1.93 -11.06
CA ILE A 144 -4.09 2.41 -9.74
C ILE A 144 -3.09 1.94 -8.69
N LYS A 145 -2.61 2.87 -7.85
CA LYS A 145 -1.86 2.56 -6.64
C LYS A 145 -2.81 2.53 -5.45
N LEU A 146 -3.12 1.32 -4.99
CA LEU A 146 -4.06 1.09 -3.89
C LEU A 146 -3.36 1.29 -2.54
N ASN A 147 -3.92 2.13 -1.68
CA ASN A 147 -3.43 2.35 -0.32
C ASN A 147 -4.28 1.54 0.67
N LEU A 148 -3.71 0.50 1.27
CA LEU A 148 -4.47 -0.36 2.21
C LEU A 148 -4.69 0.29 3.57
N ASN A 149 -3.80 1.19 4.00
CA ASN A 149 -3.96 1.91 5.27
C ASN A 149 -5.08 2.94 5.17
N ASN A 150 -5.22 3.58 4.00
CA ASN A 150 -6.32 4.47 3.70
C ASN A 150 -6.75 4.35 2.23
N CYS A 151 -7.76 3.50 1.97
CA CYS A 151 -8.28 3.26 0.62
C CYS A 151 -8.66 4.54 -0.12
N GLU A 152 -9.15 5.55 0.60
CA GLU A 152 -9.59 6.83 0.01
C GLU A 152 -8.44 7.73 -0.41
N GLU A 153 -7.19 7.43 -0.01
CA GLU A 153 -5.97 8.07 -0.49
C GLU A 153 -5.29 7.27 -1.61
N SER A 154 -5.96 6.25 -2.16
CA SER A 154 -5.47 5.55 -3.34
C SER A 154 -5.49 6.46 -4.56
N GLU A 155 -4.54 6.24 -5.47
CA GLU A 155 -4.25 7.14 -6.58
C GLU A 155 -4.37 6.44 -7.92
N ILE A 156 -5.02 7.10 -8.89
CA ILE A 156 -4.91 6.71 -10.30
C ILE A 156 -3.60 7.31 -10.81
N LEU A 157 -2.54 6.50 -10.90
CA LEU A 157 -1.25 6.94 -11.41
C LEU A 157 -1.33 7.26 -12.90
N PHE A 158 -2.06 6.42 -13.65
CA PHE A 158 -2.29 6.60 -15.08
C PHE A 158 -3.76 6.29 -15.39
N PRO A 159 -4.52 7.22 -16.01
CA PRO A 159 -5.91 6.97 -16.34
C PRO A 159 -6.03 5.95 -17.48
N ALA A 160 -7.05 5.10 -17.42
CA ALA A 160 -7.35 4.19 -18.53
C ALA A 160 -7.88 4.97 -19.75
N LYS A 161 -7.61 4.46 -20.94
CA LYS A 161 -8.20 5.00 -22.17
C LYS A 161 -9.63 4.48 -22.30
N ARG A 162 -10.62 5.34 -22.01
CA ARG A 162 -12.04 4.97 -22.10
C ARG A 162 -12.43 4.54 -23.53
N LYS A 163 -13.03 3.36 -23.64
CA LYS A 163 -13.65 2.83 -24.86
C LYS A 163 -15.15 3.11 -24.86
N SER A 164 -15.70 3.46 -26.03
CA SER A 164 -17.14 3.64 -26.22
C SER A 164 -17.89 2.30 -26.30
N GLU A 165 -17.21 1.25 -26.73
CA GLU A 165 -17.79 -0.08 -26.96
C GLU A 165 -17.12 -1.11 -26.06
N LEU A 166 -17.91 -2.09 -25.62
CA LEU A 166 -17.41 -3.26 -24.90
C LEU A 166 -17.03 -4.35 -25.90
N GLU A 167 -15.99 -5.13 -25.60
CA GLU A 167 -15.57 -6.24 -26.45
C GLU A 167 -16.42 -7.48 -26.14
N GLY A 168 -17.30 -7.84 -27.07
CA GLY A 168 -18.34 -8.84 -26.84
C GLY A 168 -17.85 -10.29 -26.76
N GLU A 169 -16.78 -10.65 -27.45
CA GLU A 169 -16.32 -12.04 -27.52
C GLU A 169 -15.72 -12.51 -26.20
N THR A 170 -14.83 -11.69 -25.59
CA THR A 170 -14.23 -11.97 -24.28
C THR A 170 -15.31 -11.97 -23.19
N MET A 171 -16.22 -10.99 -23.21
CA MET A 171 -17.35 -10.98 -22.28
C MET A 171 -18.23 -12.23 -22.41
N ASN A 172 -18.55 -12.66 -23.64
CA ASN A 172 -19.39 -13.82 -23.86
C ASN A 172 -18.71 -15.13 -23.40
N LYS A 173 -17.40 -15.25 -23.62
CA LYS A 173 -16.60 -16.37 -23.09
C LYS A 173 -16.63 -16.38 -21.56
N LEU A 174 -16.32 -15.25 -20.92
CA LEU A 174 -16.33 -15.11 -19.46
C LEU A 174 -17.71 -15.38 -18.87
N PHE A 175 -18.76 -14.84 -19.49
CA PHE A 175 -20.16 -15.09 -19.14
C PHE A 175 -20.51 -16.55 -19.25
N THR A 176 -20.03 -17.28 -20.26
CA THR A 176 -20.37 -18.70 -20.40
C THR A 176 -19.79 -19.53 -19.26
N ILE A 177 -18.57 -19.20 -18.82
CA ILE A 177 -17.80 -20.06 -17.92
C ILE A 177 -17.90 -19.69 -16.44
N ASN A 178 -18.12 -18.42 -16.06
CA ASN A 178 -18.01 -17.95 -14.68
C ASN A 178 -19.35 -17.44 -14.12
N SER A 179 -19.82 -18.01 -13.01
CA SER A 179 -21.12 -17.62 -12.42
C SER A 179 -21.12 -16.22 -11.81
N ASP A 180 -20.02 -15.78 -11.20
CA ASP A 180 -19.95 -14.44 -10.60
C ASP A 180 -20.10 -13.36 -11.68
N PHE A 181 -19.49 -13.59 -12.85
CA PHE A 181 -19.63 -12.68 -13.98
C PHE A 181 -21.04 -12.69 -14.57
N LYS A 182 -21.71 -13.85 -14.60
CA LYS A 182 -23.14 -13.91 -14.99
C LYS A 182 -24.00 -13.05 -14.07
N ASP A 183 -23.79 -13.17 -12.75
CA ASP A 183 -24.51 -12.39 -11.74
C ASP A 183 -24.21 -10.90 -11.87
N PHE A 184 -22.96 -10.52 -12.14
CA PHE A 184 -22.58 -9.14 -12.41
C PHE A 184 -23.34 -8.58 -13.62
N VAL A 185 -23.34 -9.28 -14.76
CA VAL A 185 -24.06 -8.85 -15.97
C VAL A 185 -25.54 -8.68 -15.68
N GLN A 186 -26.16 -9.61 -14.95
CA GLN A 186 -27.58 -9.49 -14.59
C GLN A 186 -27.84 -8.28 -13.68
N ALA A 187 -26.98 -8.04 -12.69
CA ALA A 187 -27.09 -6.88 -11.79
C ALA A 187 -26.97 -5.55 -12.56
N VAL A 188 -26.07 -5.46 -13.54
CA VAL A 188 -25.92 -4.30 -14.41
C VAL A 188 -27.17 -4.06 -15.25
N LEU A 189 -27.70 -5.12 -15.89
CA LEU A 189 -28.92 -5.04 -16.70
C LEU A 189 -30.13 -4.59 -15.87
N ASP A 190 -30.29 -5.17 -14.68
CA ASP A 190 -31.35 -4.79 -13.75
C ASP A 190 -31.21 -3.32 -13.32
N SER A 191 -29.99 -2.87 -13.01
CA SER A 191 -29.70 -1.49 -12.61
C SER A 191 -30.03 -0.48 -13.72
N ILE A 192 -29.67 -0.79 -14.97
CA ILE A 192 -29.96 0.05 -16.13
C ILE A 192 -31.47 0.11 -16.38
N LYS A 193 -32.17 -1.01 -16.22
CA LYS A 193 -33.62 -1.10 -16.44
C LYS A 193 -34.41 -0.20 -15.48
N ILE A 194 -34.01 -0.16 -14.20
CA ILE A 194 -34.68 0.66 -13.18
C ILE A 194 -34.05 2.05 -13.02
N ASN A 195 -32.99 2.35 -13.77
CA ASN A 195 -32.15 3.54 -13.63
C ASN A 195 -31.65 3.79 -12.20
N HIS A 196 -31.30 2.74 -11.47
CA HIS A 196 -30.81 2.82 -10.11
C HIS A 196 -29.93 1.59 -9.81
N PRO A 197 -28.77 1.73 -9.14
CA PRO A 197 -27.92 0.59 -8.81
C PRO A 197 -28.63 -0.40 -7.87
N VAL A 198 -28.71 -1.68 -8.27
CA VAL A 198 -29.16 -2.76 -7.37
C VAL A 198 -28.03 -3.18 -6.44
N ALA A 199 -27.73 -2.30 -5.47
CA ALA A 199 -26.54 -2.36 -4.62
C ALA A 199 -26.35 -3.71 -3.89
N ASP A 200 -27.43 -4.41 -3.56
CA ASP A 200 -27.45 -5.70 -2.88
C ASP A 200 -26.88 -6.86 -3.71
N LYS A 201 -26.76 -6.70 -5.03
CA LYS A 201 -26.16 -7.71 -5.93
C LYS A 201 -24.64 -7.56 -6.11
N PHE A 202 -24.05 -6.52 -5.54
CA PHE A 202 -22.62 -6.20 -5.61
C PHE A 202 -21.91 -6.51 -4.29
N ASP A 203 -20.58 -6.44 -4.29
CA ASP A 203 -19.78 -6.68 -3.09
C ASP A 203 -20.07 -5.61 -2.03
N THR A 204 -20.17 -6.05 -0.77
CA THR A 204 -20.44 -5.16 0.35
C THR A 204 -19.25 -4.25 0.63
N VAL A 205 -19.51 -2.95 0.73
CA VAL A 205 -18.48 -1.95 1.09
C VAL A 205 -18.18 -2.02 2.58
N LEU A 206 -17.08 -2.69 2.94
CA LEU A 206 -16.69 -2.86 4.33
C LEU A 206 -16.33 -1.51 5.01
N PRO A 207 -16.66 -1.35 6.31
CA PRO A 207 -16.24 -0.18 7.08
C PRO A 207 -14.72 -0.19 7.32
N LYS A 208 -14.13 0.99 7.57
CA LYS A 208 -12.69 1.14 7.82
C LYS A 208 -12.19 0.25 8.97
N THR A 209 -13.00 0.07 10.01
CA THR A 209 -12.68 -0.76 11.16
C THR A 209 -12.49 -2.23 10.79
N ALA A 210 -13.33 -2.78 9.92
CA ALA A 210 -13.22 -4.16 9.44
C ALA A 210 -11.97 -4.34 8.58
N LEU A 211 -11.70 -3.41 7.66
CA LEU A 211 -10.48 -3.45 6.84
C LEU A 211 -9.20 -3.34 7.68
N LYS A 212 -9.21 -2.50 8.72
CA LYS A 212 -8.09 -2.39 9.65
C LYS A 212 -7.85 -3.69 10.41
N ALA A 213 -8.91 -4.36 10.86
CA ALA A 213 -8.80 -5.66 11.53
C ALA A 213 -8.19 -6.74 10.61
N THR A 214 -8.49 -6.71 9.30
CA THR A 214 -7.83 -7.59 8.31
C THR A 214 -6.32 -7.35 8.27
N LEU A 215 -5.88 -6.09 8.24
CA LEU A 215 -4.45 -5.76 8.26
C LEU A 215 -3.78 -6.15 9.59
N GLU A 216 -4.42 -5.88 10.72
CA GLU A 216 -3.93 -6.26 12.05
C GLU A 216 -3.80 -7.79 12.20
N THR A 217 -4.75 -8.55 11.63
CA THR A 217 -4.69 -10.02 11.60
C THR A 217 -3.51 -10.50 10.77
N ALA A 218 -3.31 -9.93 9.58
CA ALA A 218 -2.18 -10.26 8.71
C ALA A 218 -0.84 -9.90 9.38
N MET A 219 -0.77 -8.77 10.10
CA MET A 219 0.40 -8.40 10.90
C MET A 219 0.63 -9.35 12.08
N SER A 220 -0.42 -9.79 12.76
CA SER A 220 -0.31 -10.71 13.89
C SER A 220 0.15 -12.10 13.45
N SER A 221 -0.24 -12.55 12.25
CA SER A 221 0.26 -13.80 11.67
C SER A 221 1.77 -13.77 11.40
N ILE A 222 2.34 -12.58 11.14
CA ILE A 222 3.80 -12.41 11.06
C ILE A 222 4.40 -12.67 12.44
N ASN A 223 3.88 -12.02 13.48
CA ASN A 223 4.39 -12.15 14.85
C ASN A 223 4.29 -13.60 15.38
N ASN A 224 3.16 -14.30 15.14
CA ASN A 224 3.00 -15.69 15.58
C ASN A 224 3.86 -16.68 14.78
N SER A 225 4.12 -16.40 13.48
CA SER A 225 5.07 -17.22 12.71
C SER A 225 6.53 -17.08 13.19
N TYR A 226 6.85 -16.01 13.94
CA TYR A 226 8.12 -15.89 14.65
C TYR A 226 8.15 -16.69 15.96
N ASP A 227 7.00 -16.88 16.62
CA ASP A 227 6.89 -17.69 17.85
C ASP A 227 6.86 -19.21 17.59
N ASP A 228 6.35 -19.66 16.44
CA ASP A 228 6.20 -21.10 16.10
C ASP A 228 7.42 -21.74 15.40
N ILE A 229 8.44 -20.95 15.02
CA ILE A 229 9.70 -21.49 14.47
C ILE A 229 10.64 -22.00 15.58
N ASP A 230 10.36 -21.67 16.85
CA ASP A 230 11.23 -21.98 17.99
C ASP A 230 11.10 -23.42 18.56
N ASN A 231 10.57 -24.38 17.77
CA ASN A 231 10.41 -25.76 18.24
C ASN A 231 10.75 -26.89 17.25
N SER A 232 11.62 -26.65 16.25
CA SER A 232 12.36 -27.76 15.64
C SER A 232 13.71 -27.35 15.00
N ASN A 233 14.79 -27.51 15.78
CA ASN A 233 16.19 -27.77 15.41
C ASN A 233 16.72 -27.28 14.04
N ASN A 234 17.49 -26.18 14.02
CA ASN A 234 18.98 -26.14 13.98
C ASN A 234 19.54 -24.83 13.34
N ASN A 235 20.16 -23.99 14.19
CA ASN A 235 21.26 -23.04 13.95
C ASN A 235 21.24 -22.11 12.71
N LYS A 236 20.63 -20.93 12.89
CA LYS A 236 21.17 -19.63 12.46
C LYS A 236 20.66 -18.56 13.44
N ILE A 237 21.58 -17.81 14.05
CA ILE A 237 21.25 -16.75 15.01
C ILE A 237 20.57 -15.61 14.21
N GLU A 238 19.25 -15.50 14.30
CA GLU A 238 18.51 -14.36 13.74
C GLU A 238 18.52 -13.19 14.72
N ASN A 239 18.81 -12.01 14.20
CA ASN A 239 18.85 -10.75 14.93
C ASN A 239 17.44 -10.27 15.28
N THR A 240 17.19 -9.96 16.56
CA THR A 240 15.88 -9.49 17.04
C THR A 240 15.71 -8.00 16.75
N TYR A 241 14.55 -7.54 16.26
CA TYR A 241 14.27 -6.11 16.04
C TYR A 241 13.15 -5.64 16.97
N LEU A 242 13.38 -4.51 17.65
CA LEU A 242 12.43 -3.92 18.60
C LEU A 242 12.02 -2.51 18.16
N GLY A 243 10.74 -2.18 18.33
CA GLY A 243 10.25 -0.80 18.26
C GLY A 243 10.77 0.06 19.41
N LEU A 244 10.56 1.38 19.36
CA LEU A 244 11.07 2.28 20.40
C LEU A 244 10.50 1.98 21.81
N ASP A 245 9.36 1.29 21.90
CA ASP A 245 8.71 0.80 23.12
C ASP A 245 9.30 -0.52 23.66
N GLY A 246 10.26 -1.11 22.95
CA GLY A 246 10.96 -2.32 23.36
C GLY A 246 11.80 -2.19 24.65
N ILE A 247 12.14 -3.35 25.22
CA ILE A 247 12.99 -3.44 26.41
C ILE A 247 14.45 -3.52 25.99
N PHE A 248 15.18 -2.40 26.13
CA PHE A 248 16.58 -2.29 25.70
C PHE A 248 17.61 -2.45 26.82
N THR A 249 17.16 -2.68 28.06
CA THR A 249 18.06 -2.86 29.19
C THR A 249 18.84 -4.16 29.02
N GLY A 250 20.18 -4.08 29.01
CA GLY A 250 21.05 -5.24 28.83
C GLY A 250 21.27 -5.66 27.37
N GLN A 251 20.69 -4.95 26.41
CA GLN A 251 20.79 -5.27 24.98
C GLN A 251 21.88 -4.47 24.27
N SER A 252 22.44 -5.05 23.20
CA SER A 252 23.43 -4.41 22.32
C SER A 252 22.81 -4.12 20.96
N PRO A 253 22.78 -2.86 20.48
CA PRO A 253 22.17 -2.53 19.21
C PRO A 253 23.15 -2.83 18.08
N ILE A 254 22.62 -3.35 16.97
CA ILE A 254 23.37 -3.73 15.78
C ILE A 254 22.88 -3.04 14.51
N GLU A 255 21.61 -2.65 14.46
CA GLU A 255 21.03 -1.92 13.34
C GLU A 255 20.01 -0.90 13.83
N LEU A 256 20.01 0.30 13.23
CA LEU A 256 18.96 1.30 13.36
C LEU A 256 18.23 1.42 12.03
N CYS A 257 16.92 1.25 12.04
CA CYS A 257 16.06 1.44 10.90
C CYS A 257 15.19 2.68 11.12
N ILE A 258 15.23 3.66 10.23
CA ILE A 258 14.31 4.80 10.22
C ILE A 258 13.64 4.86 8.84
N GLY A 259 12.38 4.46 8.78
CA GLY A 259 11.67 4.25 7.51
C GLY A 259 12.42 3.22 6.65
N ASN A 260 12.92 3.66 5.49
CA ASN A 260 13.66 2.81 4.56
C ASN A 260 15.19 2.86 4.77
N SER A 261 15.68 3.74 5.64
CA SER A 261 17.13 3.90 5.88
C SER A 261 17.57 2.94 6.96
N LYS A 262 18.63 2.17 6.66
CA LYS A 262 19.26 1.24 7.60
C LYS A 262 20.68 1.69 7.91
N PHE A 263 21.01 1.69 9.19
CA PHE A 263 22.33 2.05 9.68
C PHE A 263 22.84 0.92 10.56
N GLN A 264 23.90 0.26 10.12
CA GLN A 264 24.64 -0.65 10.98
C GLN A 264 25.28 0.16 12.11
N VAL A 265 25.11 -0.29 13.34
CA VAL A 265 25.55 0.42 14.54
C VAL A 265 26.31 -0.53 15.44
N ASN A 266 27.35 -0.04 16.09
CA ASN A 266 28.20 -0.91 16.92
C ASN A 266 27.85 -0.82 18.42
N ASN A 267 27.12 0.23 18.81
CA ASN A 267 26.74 0.49 20.19
C ASN A 267 25.66 1.59 20.24
N TRP A 268 25.09 1.79 21.43
CA TRP A 268 24.05 2.80 21.67
C TRP A 268 24.48 4.24 21.32
N LYS A 269 25.76 4.59 21.53
CA LYS A 269 26.27 5.92 21.13
C LYS A 269 26.21 6.07 19.61
N ASP A 270 26.67 5.07 18.87
CA ASP A 270 26.65 5.05 17.41
C ASP A 270 25.22 5.18 16.87
N LEU A 271 24.30 4.38 17.41
CA LEU A 271 22.86 4.47 17.11
C LEU A 271 22.31 5.88 17.31
N TYR A 272 22.63 6.51 18.43
CA TYR A 272 22.17 7.87 18.71
C TYR A 272 22.70 8.90 17.70
N ILE A 273 23.96 8.79 17.31
CA ILE A 273 24.59 9.69 16.35
C ILE A 273 24.03 9.47 14.94
N GLN A 274 23.78 8.23 14.53
CA GLN A 274 23.14 7.93 13.26
C GLN A 274 21.72 8.50 13.19
N ALA A 275 20.94 8.36 14.26
CA ALA A 275 19.62 8.98 14.34
C ALA A 275 19.69 10.52 14.21
N CYS A 276 20.65 11.16 14.87
CA CYS A 276 20.85 12.61 14.76
C CYS A 276 21.24 13.02 13.33
N ASN A 277 22.19 12.32 12.71
CA ASN A 277 22.64 12.62 11.35
C ASN A 277 21.52 12.45 10.33
N TYR A 278 20.70 11.41 10.47
CA TYR A 278 19.52 11.22 9.64
C TYR A 278 18.56 12.42 9.71
N LEU A 279 18.27 12.91 10.91
CA LEU A 279 17.39 14.08 11.09
C LEU A 279 18.01 15.38 10.56
N ILE A 280 19.32 15.55 10.71
CA ILE A 280 20.06 16.67 10.12
C ILE A 280 19.97 16.65 8.59
N ASP A 281 20.09 15.47 7.99
CA ASP A 281 20.01 15.29 6.54
C ASP A 281 18.61 15.55 5.98
N LEU A 282 17.56 15.29 6.78
CA LEU A 282 16.19 15.66 6.44
C LEU A 282 15.98 17.18 6.49
N ASP A 283 16.35 17.82 7.61
CA ASP A 283 16.30 19.28 7.75
C ASP A 283 17.20 19.73 8.91
N SER A 284 18.33 20.35 8.55
CA SER A 284 19.33 20.84 9.51
C SER A 284 18.85 22.01 10.36
N ASN A 285 17.99 22.89 9.83
CA ASN A 285 17.47 24.04 10.56
C ASN A 285 16.43 23.61 11.58
N LEU A 286 15.54 22.70 11.17
CA LEU A 286 14.58 22.07 12.07
C LEU A 286 15.31 21.33 13.19
N PHE A 287 16.39 20.60 12.88
CA PHE A 287 17.20 19.89 13.89
C PHE A 287 17.72 20.86 14.95
N ILE A 288 18.37 21.95 14.52
CA ILE A 288 18.91 22.97 15.43
C ILE A 288 17.79 23.58 16.29
N SER A 289 16.59 23.76 15.74
CA SER A 289 15.44 24.26 16.51
C SER A 289 14.90 23.23 17.51
N ALA A 290 14.82 21.96 17.13
CA ALA A 290 14.34 20.85 17.94
C ALA A 290 15.25 20.60 19.15
N THR A 291 16.57 20.63 18.94
CA THR A 291 17.55 20.41 20.02
C THR A 291 17.42 21.41 21.18
N LYS A 292 16.92 22.63 20.94
CA LYS A 292 16.66 23.62 22.01
C LYS A 292 15.56 23.19 22.97
N LYS A 293 14.64 22.34 22.52
CA LYS A 293 13.53 21.80 23.31
C LYS A 293 13.93 20.54 24.08
N VAL A 294 15.01 19.89 23.66
CA VAL A 294 15.47 18.61 24.20
C VAL A 294 16.60 18.84 25.21
N LYS A 295 16.25 18.94 26.49
CA LYS A 295 17.20 19.14 27.59
C LYS A 295 16.83 18.33 28.83
N GLY A 296 17.83 17.94 29.60
CA GLY A 296 17.62 17.38 30.92
C GLY A 296 17.25 18.45 31.94
N LYS A 297 16.75 18.03 33.11
CA LYS A 297 16.35 18.94 34.21
C LYS A 297 17.45 19.94 34.63
N LYS A 298 18.71 19.53 34.55
CA LYS A 298 19.90 20.34 34.90
C LYS A 298 21.03 20.26 33.87
N ARG A 299 20.85 19.54 32.76
CA ARG A 299 21.91 19.23 31.79
C ARG A 299 21.48 19.60 30.39
N ILE A 300 22.40 20.22 29.66
CA ILE A 300 22.23 20.60 28.26
C ILE A 300 22.73 19.43 27.42
N TYR A 301 21.88 18.90 26.53
CA TYR A 301 22.24 17.77 25.68
C TYR A 301 22.89 18.20 24.38
N PHE A 302 22.64 19.44 23.94
CA PHE A 302 23.18 20.00 22.70
C PHE A 302 23.71 21.42 22.91
N SER A 303 24.94 21.71 22.48
CA SER A 303 25.51 23.07 22.53
C SER A 303 26.48 23.31 21.37
N LYS A 304 26.69 24.58 21.00
CA LYS A 304 27.78 24.98 20.11
C LYS A 304 29.15 24.94 20.79
N ASN A 305 29.20 24.96 22.13
CA ASN A 305 30.45 24.86 22.87
C ASN A 305 30.63 23.45 23.42
N ARG A 306 31.79 22.84 23.15
CA ARG A 306 32.16 21.51 23.65
C ARG A 306 32.08 21.40 25.18
N SER A 307 32.45 22.47 25.89
CA SER A 307 32.53 22.50 27.37
C SER A 307 31.18 22.37 28.07
N ASP A 308 30.09 22.74 27.39
CA ASP A 308 28.75 22.77 27.98
C ASP A 308 28.13 21.37 28.05
N VAL A 309 28.69 20.43 27.29
CA VAL A 309 28.13 19.11 27.01
C VAL A 309 29.04 18.04 27.60
N PHE A 310 28.50 17.24 28.51
CA PHE A 310 29.26 16.14 29.11
C PHE A 310 29.49 15.04 28.07
N LYS A 311 30.73 14.56 27.93
CA LYS A 311 31.13 13.58 26.90
C LYS A 311 30.59 13.96 25.50
N ALA A 312 30.95 15.15 25.04
CA ALA A 312 30.52 15.72 23.77
C ALA A 312 31.01 14.92 22.54
N GLN A 313 30.11 14.70 21.58
CA GLN A 313 30.40 14.26 20.21
C GLN A 313 29.99 15.37 19.24
N LEU A 314 30.86 15.71 18.28
CA LEU A 314 30.57 16.71 17.27
C LEU A 314 29.65 16.12 16.18
N LEU A 315 28.57 16.84 15.86
CA LEU A 315 27.73 16.65 14.68
C LEU A 315 28.19 17.65 13.61
N GLU A 316 29.08 17.20 12.72
CA GLU A 316 29.85 18.07 11.81
C GLU A 316 28.97 18.93 10.90
N LYS A 317 27.91 18.33 10.33
CA LYS A 317 27.00 18.98 9.36
C LYS A 317 26.30 20.23 9.89
N VAL A 318 26.18 20.37 11.21
CA VAL A 318 25.51 21.52 11.88
C VAL A 318 26.41 22.25 12.87
N ASN A 319 27.67 21.83 13.01
CA ASN A 319 28.63 22.34 13.99
C ASN A 319 28.04 22.44 15.41
N LEU A 320 27.46 21.34 15.88
CA LEU A 320 26.79 21.23 17.18
C LEU A 320 27.33 20.02 17.94
N TYR A 321 27.59 20.16 19.24
CA TYR A 321 28.00 19.05 20.10
C TYR A 321 26.79 18.41 20.76
N ALA A 322 26.72 17.08 20.74
CA ALA A 322 25.71 16.27 21.41
C ALA A 322 26.31 15.46 22.58
N GLU A 323 25.60 15.38 23.71
CA GLU A 323 25.95 14.49 24.84
C GLU A 323 25.70 13.05 24.41
N VAL A 324 26.70 12.17 24.55
CA VAL A 324 26.57 10.75 24.18
C VAL A 324 26.65 9.79 25.35
N ASN A 325 26.81 10.30 26.58
CA ASN A 325 26.89 9.47 27.79
C ASN A 325 25.50 9.22 28.38
N PHE A 326 24.69 8.47 27.63
CA PHE A 326 23.32 8.15 27.97
C PHE A 326 23.14 6.62 28.09
N SER A 327 22.18 6.21 28.93
CA SER A 327 21.67 4.84 28.88
C SER A 327 20.83 4.64 27.61
N ALA A 328 20.65 3.39 27.19
CA ALA A 328 19.78 3.04 26.05
C ALA A 328 18.41 3.75 26.15
N ASN A 329 17.72 3.62 27.28
CA ASN A 329 16.42 4.25 27.50
C ASN A 329 16.45 5.78 27.42
N ALA A 330 17.56 6.42 27.80
CA ALA A 330 17.71 7.86 27.65
C ALA A 330 17.95 8.27 26.19
N ILE A 331 18.70 7.47 25.43
CA ILE A 331 18.88 7.65 23.98
C ILE A 331 17.55 7.53 23.27
N ILE A 332 16.82 6.44 23.48
CA ILE A 332 15.50 6.21 22.88
C ILE A 332 14.53 7.36 23.18
N ARG A 333 14.46 7.79 24.43
CA ARG A 333 13.61 8.93 24.82
C ARG A 333 14.01 10.22 24.11
N THR A 334 15.30 10.48 23.96
CA THR A 334 15.82 11.67 23.29
C THR A 334 15.49 11.63 21.80
N ILE A 335 15.67 10.48 21.16
CA ILE A 335 15.30 10.22 19.76
C ILE A 335 13.81 10.48 19.55
N ARG A 336 12.91 9.95 20.40
CA ARG A 336 11.46 10.23 20.33
C ARG A 336 11.13 11.72 20.35
N HIS A 337 11.76 12.48 21.25
CA HIS A 337 11.50 13.92 21.34
C HIS A 337 11.93 14.65 20.07
N LEU A 338 13.06 14.27 19.47
CA LEU A 338 13.51 14.85 18.21
C LEU A 338 12.55 14.47 17.08
N LEU A 339 12.15 13.21 16.96
CA LEU A 339 11.24 12.73 15.90
C LEU A 339 9.88 13.41 15.90
N LYS A 340 9.35 13.71 17.10
CA LYS A 340 8.08 14.42 17.25
C LYS A 340 8.09 15.79 16.56
N GLU A 341 9.23 16.48 16.55
CA GLU A 341 9.39 17.77 15.86
C GLU A 341 9.36 17.63 14.32
N TYR A 342 9.67 16.43 13.81
CA TYR A 342 9.62 16.08 12.39
C TYR A 342 8.30 15.41 11.98
N GLN A 343 7.37 15.20 12.92
CA GLN A 343 6.14 14.45 12.68
C GLN A 343 6.38 13.04 12.12
N ILE A 344 7.52 12.43 12.48
CA ILE A 344 7.86 11.06 12.10
C ILE A 344 7.18 10.12 13.10
N ASP A 345 6.35 9.20 12.59
CA ASP A 345 5.69 8.18 13.39
C ASP A 345 6.72 7.19 13.97
N GLU A 346 6.63 6.94 15.29
CA GLU A 346 7.54 6.04 16.01
C GLU A 346 7.48 4.60 15.49
N SER A 347 6.36 4.18 14.89
CA SER A 347 6.21 2.86 14.26
C SER A 347 7.14 2.65 13.06
N ASN A 348 7.71 3.72 12.51
CA ASN A 348 8.71 3.64 11.44
C ASN A 348 10.14 3.43 11.95
N ILE A 349 10.34 3.24 13.26
CA ILE A 349 11.67 3.03 13.83
C ILE A 349 11.79 1.66 14.47
N LEU A 350 12.80 0.92 14.01
CA LEU A 350 13.17 -0.38 14.55
C LEU A 350 14.65 -0.37 14.92
N ILE A 351 14.97 -1.10 15.98
CA ILE A 351 16.34 -1.25 16.48
C ILE A 351 16.62 -2.74 16.55
N GLY A 352 17.56 -3.19 15.71
CA GLY A 352 18.12 -4.53 15.79
C GLY A 352 18.99 -4.66 17.03
N ILE A 353 18.82 -5.74 17.78
CA ILE A 353 19.63 -6.11 18.94
C ILE A 353 20.31 -7.46 18.71
N GLU A 354 21.52 -7.58 19.23
CA GLU A 354 22.26 -8.84 19.30
C GLU A 354 21.74 -9.65 20.51
N ASN A 355 21.34 -10.92 20.27
CA ASN A 355 20.87 -11.83 21.31
C ASN A 355 22.00 -12.36 22.20
#